data_AF-A0A7M7IWL9-F1
#
_entry.id   AF-A0A7M7IWL9-F1
#
_cell.length_a   1.000
_cell.length_b   1.000
_cell.length_c   1.000
_cell.angle_alpha   90.00
_cell.angle_beta   90.00
_cell.angle_gamma   90.00
#
_symmetry.space_group_name_H-M   'P 1'
#
loop_
_entity.id
_entity.type
_entity.pdbx_description
1 polymer ?
#
loop_
_entity_poly.entity_id
_entity_poly.type
_entity_poly.pdbx_seq_one_letter_code
_entity_poly.pdbx_strand_id
1 'polypeptide(L)'
;MENSSSVSKKARLAADPPNNKASTNNKIDIDELNGEYVLQHLMNNVCQYLNMYDLCHVAQVCKSWNMEVERELDKRLHHHFMVLPYLHSKELSDPSFHVSKILNNKPKVTILFPGTNHDVDDIQLEYDTFQTYRKQLPNNLIVVGAFEATMNSDVIHSCPLLIGSKIMDGYSPAGTLSLSLPMNEQLSIKQSCVFESAYLLKGKDIINDMILELRPTNSNTKSTLIIFAANHDELLDENEMTTLENLIKSSFPPNSYTLWGFATSDRIFASSKYEKSSQNVTENETRIVGLNLSGPNFESWSTVISTHSTKNEFIERLTNFKDRIQLKKNSIGLVTAPVIDHDDDDNDDDNNGGFMEDVKKIFPEIPFLGAFGKEDDYYFGIDPMSTDESNDIIGDDIISIMIFTYE
;
A
#
# COMPACT_ATOMS: atom_id res chain seq x y z
N MET A 1 -22.93 -28.23 63.22
CA MET A 1 -22.30 -29.45 62.66
C MET A 1 -21.45 -28.95 61.49
N GLU A 2 -20.21 -28.52 61.77
CA GLU A 2 -18.97 -29.36 61.75
C GLU A 2 -18.68 -29.82 60.31
N ASN A 3 -17.55 -29.59 59.63
CA ASN A 3 -16.17 -29.20 59.93
C ASN A 3 -15.58 -28.56 58.65
N SER A 4 -14.94 -27.38 58.66
CA SER A 4 -13.49 -27.14 58.84
C SER A 4 -12.53 -28.08 58.08
N SER A 5 -11.81 -27.56 57.08
CA SER A 5 -10.36 -27.81 56.97
C SER A 5 -9.65 -26.68 56.21
N SER A 6 -8.88 -25.91 56.98
CA SER A 6 -7.94 -24.88 56.56
C SER A 6 -6.56 -25.50 56.39
N VAL A 7 -5.89 -25.28 55.25
CA VAL A 7 -4.47 -25.63 55.09
C VAL A 7 -3.65 -24.35 55.01
N SER A 8 -2.93 -24.09 56.10
CA SER A 8 -1.88 -23.07 56.20
C SER A 8 -0.66 -23.49 55.37
N LYS A 9 -0.08 -22.57 54.60
CA LYS A 9 1.32 -22.68 54.18
C LYS A 9 2.14 -21.57 54.82
N LYS A 10 3.02 -22.03 55.70
CA LYS A 10 3.95 -21.29 56.55
C LYS A 10 5.12 -20.78 55.70
N ALA A 11 5.49 -19.52 55.96
CA ALA A 11 6.71 -18.89 55.48
C ALA A 11 7.96 -19.69 55.89
N ARG A 12 8.94 -19.77 54.98
CA ARG A 12 10.34 -20.04 55.31
C ARG A 12 11.19 -18.95 54.68
N LEU A 13 11.67 -18.05 55.55
CA LEU A 13 12.85 -17.22 55.34
C LEU A 13 14.05 -18.15 55.15
N ALA A 14 14.71 -18.04 54.00
CA ALA A 14 16.03 -18.59 53.76
C ALA A 14 16.99 -17.43 53.61
N ALA A 15 18.09 -17.50 54.36
CA ALA A 15 19.12 -16.48 54.49
C ALA A 15 19.90 -16.28 53.18
N ASP A 16 20.25 -15.02 52.90
CA ASP A 16 21.18 -14.63 51.85
C ASP A 16 22.57 -15.23 52.08
N PRO A 17 23.17 -15.91 51.09
CA PRO A 17 24.61 -16.17 51.05
C PRO A 17 25.35 -14.96 50.43
N PRO A 18 26.64 -14.77 50.79
CA PRO A 18 27.34 -13.54 50.51
C PRO A 18 27.72 -13.40 49.04
N ASN A 19 27.41 -12.22 48.52
CA ASN A 19 28.14 -11.43 47.53
C ASN A 19 29.53 -11.99 47.15
N ASN A 20 29.59 -12.74 46.05
CA ASN A 20 30.80 -12.92 45.27
C ASN A 20 30.53 -12.38 43.87
N LYS A 21 30.89 -11.11 43.67
CA LYS A 21 31.14 -10.54 42.34
C LYS A 21 32.34 -11.26 41.73
N ALA A 22 32.10 -12.43 41.15
CA ALA A 22 32.95 -12.94 40.10
C ALA A 22 32.59 -12.15 38.85
N SER A 23 33.41 -11.16 38.54
CA SER A 23 33.52 -10.61 37.19
C SER A 23 33.90 -11.78 36.29
N THR A 24 32.89 -12.44 35.70
CA THR A 24 33.07 -13.18 34.47
C THR A 24 33.33 -12.13 33.40
N ASN A 25 34.61 -11.77 33.28
CA ASN A 25 35.16 -11.37 32.00
C ASN A 25 34.77 -12.49 31.04
N ASN A 26 33.66 -12.29 30.32
CA ASN A 26 33.41 -12.94 29.05
C ASN A 26 34.50 -12.43 28.12
N LYS A 27 35.70 -12.99 28.30
CA LYS A 27 36.71 -13.05 27.28
C LYS A 27 36.02 -13.89 26.20
N ILE A 28 35.38 -13.22 25.25
CA ILE A 28 34.96 -13.85 24.01
C ILE A 28 36.23 -14.54 23.53
N ASP A 29 36.26 -15.86 23.56
CA ASP A 29 37.32 -16.61 22.90
C ASP A 29 37.28 -16.15 21.45
N ILE A 30 38.27 -15.33 21.08
CA ILE A 30 38.55 -14.92 19.70
C ILE A 30 39.23 -16.11 19.00
N ASP A 31 38.78 -17.32 19.31
CA ASP A 31 39.20 -18.54 18.64
C ASP A 31 38.39 -18.60 17.36
N GLU A 32 39.05 -18.05 16.34
CA GLU A 32 38.73 -18.12 14.92
C GLU A 32 37.37 -17.50 14.54
N LEU A 33 37.31 -16.16 14.56
CA LEU A 33 36.41 -15.45 13.64
C LEU A 33 36.73 -15.90 12.22
N ASN A 34 35.94 -16.87 11.74
CA ASN A 34 36.03 -17.35 10.37
C ASN A 34 35.85 -16.14 9.44
N GLY A 35 36.84 -15.85 8.60
CA GLY A 35 36.79 -14.73 7.67
C GLY A 35 35.55 -14.77 6.77
N GLU A 36 35.03 -15.97 6.49
CA GLU A 36 33.77 -16.16 5.76
C GLU A 36 32.57 -15.61 6.53
N TYR A 37 32.50 -15.83 7.85
CA TYR A 37 31.44 -15.30 8.69
C TYR A 37 31.48 -13.77 8.77
N VAL A 38 32.68 -13.18 8.91
CA VAL A 38 32.86 -11.71 8.90
C VAL A 38 32.41 -11.13 7.56
N LEU A 39 32.85 -11.74 6.46
CA LEU A 39 32.51 -11.27 5.13
C LEU A 39 31.00 -11.37 4.88
N GLN A 40 30.37 -12.48 5.27
CA GLN A 40 28.94 -12.66 5.15
C GLN A 40 28.16 -11.63 5.98
N HIS A 41 28.60 -11.34 7.21
CA HIS A 41 27.99 -10.31 8.05
C HIS A 41 28.16 -8.90 7.44
N LEU A 42 29.31 -8.59 6.86
CA LEU A 42 29.53 -7.33 6.17
C LEU A 42 28.64 -7.20 4.93
N MET A 43 28.52 -8.26 4.13
CA MET A 43 27.66 -8.28 2.95
C MET A 43 26.19 -8.12 3.33
N ASN A 44 25.74 -8.81 4.38
CA ASN A 44 24.40 -8.64 4.93
C ASN A 44 24.16 -7.17 5.32
N ASN A 45 25.11 -6.59 6.05
CA ASN A 45 25.04 -5.20 6.48
C ASN A 45 25.08 -4.21 5.32
N VAL A 46 25.69 -4.54 4.18
CA VAL A 46 25.64 -3.69 2.98
C VAL A 46 24.28 -3.85 2.31
N CYS A 47 23.85 -5.10 2.05
CA CYS A 47 22.59 -5.40 1.38
C CYS A 47 21.39 -4.74 2.06
N GLN A 48 21.32 -4.69 3.39
CA GLN A 48 20.20 -4.06 4.12
C GLN A 48 20.00 -2.56 3.80
N TYR A 49 21.04 -1.86 3.32
CA TYR A 49 20.96 -0.44 2.97
C TYR A 49 20.80 -0.18 1.47
N LEU A 50 20.85 -1.22 0.64
CA LEU A 50 20.67 -1.08 -0.80
C LEU A 50 19.19 -1.04 -1.17
N ASN A 51 18.82 -0.22 -2.14
CA ASN A 51 17.49 -0.30 -2.76
C ASN A 51 17.38 -1.57 -3.64
N MET A 52 16.18 -1.87 -4.14
CA MET A 52 15.96 -3.08 -4.96
C MET A 52 16.85 -3.12 -6.21
N TYR A 53 17.04 -1.97 -6.86
CA TYR A 53 17.87 -1.86 -8.06
C TYR A 53 19.33 -2.20 -7.78
N ASP A 54 19.89 -1.61 -6.71
CA ASP A 54 21.27 -1.85 -6.29
C ASP A 54 21.46 -3.29 -5.83
N LEU A 55 20.47 -3.87 -5.14
CA LEU A 55 20.48 -5.30 -4.80
C LEU A 55 20.57 -6.17 -6.05
N CYS A 56 19.79 -5.90 -7.10
CA CYS A 56 19.86 -6.65 -8.34
C CYS A 56 21.24 -6.56 -9.02
N HIS A 57 21.89 -5.40 -8.98
CA HIS A 57 23.24 -5.22 -9.53
C HIS A 57 24.29 -5.94 -8.68
N VAL A 58 24.17 -5.84 -7.36
CA VAL A 58 25.06 -6.51 -6.43
C VAL A 58 24.94 -8.02 -6.53
N ALA A 59 23.75 -8.57 -6.77
CA ALA A 59 23.53 -9.99 -7.01
C ALA A 59 24.32 -10.53 -8.22
N GLN A 60 24.67 -9.67 -9.18
CA GLN A 60 25.43 -10.05 -10.38
C GLN A 60 26.96 -10.13 -10.13
N VAL A 61 27.46 -9.63 -9.00
CA VAL A 61 28.91 -9.54 -8.73
C VAL A 61 29.54 -10.92 -8.56
N CYS A 62 29.03 -11.75 -7.64
CA CYS A 62 29.47 -13.13 -7.44
C CYS A 62 28.43 -13.96 -6.68
N LYS A 63 28.65 -15.28 -6.58
CA LYS A 63 27.73 -16.21 -5.90
C LYS A 63 27.45 -15.82 -4.44
N SER A 64 28.44 -15.37 -3.69
CA SER A 64 28.24 -14.95 -2.30
C SER A 64 27.34 -13.72 -2.19
N TRP A 65 27.51 -12.74 -3.08
CA TRP A 65 26.65 -11.55 -3.12
C TRP A 65 25.25 -11.90 -3.55
N ASN A 66 25.11 -12.78 -4.55
CA ASN A 66 23.80 -13.29 -4.94
C ASN A 66 23.08 -13.97 -3.75
N MET A 67 23.73 -14.88 -3.03
CA MET A 67 23.11 -15.54 -1.87
C MET A 67 22.74 -14.57 -0.74
N GLU A 68 23.54 -13.52 -0.50
CA GLU A 68 23.22 -12.56 0.55
C GLU A 68 22.14 -11.57 0.11
N VAL A 69 22.11 -11.21 -1.18
CA VAL A 69 20.98 -10.49 -1.77
C VAL A 69 19.72 -11.34 -1.71
N GLU A 70 19.75 -12.63 -2.09
CA GLU A 70 18.62 -13.54 -1.95
C GLU A 70 18.13 -13.60 -0.50
N ARG A 71 19.03 -13.73 0.48
CA ARG A 71 18.66 -13.67 1.91
C ARG A 71 18.07 -12.34 2.33
N GLU A 72 18.59 -11.23 1.81
CA GLU A 72 18.06 -9.90 2.11
C GLU A 72 16.70 -9.69 1.45
N LEU A 73 16.54 -10.10 0.20
CA LEU A 73 15.26 -10.12 -0.50
C LEU A 73 14.26 -11.04 0.20
N ASP A 74 14.73 -12.15 0.76
CA ASP A 74 13.94 -13.04 1.59
C ASP A 74 13.57 -12.37 2.92
N LYS A 75 14.46 -11.62 3.56
CA LYS A 75 14.08 -10.82 4.75
C LYS A 75 13.05 -9.75 4.39
N ARG A 76 13.15 -9.21 3.18
CA ARG A 76 12.23 -8.26 2.57
C ARG A 76 11.05 -8.94 1.86
N LEU A 77 10.75 -10.23 2.15
CA LEU A 77 9.76 -11.15 1.52
C LEU A 77 8.36 -10.59 1.20
N HIS A 78 8.07 -9.35 1.57
CA HIS A 78 6.81 -8.64 1.42
C HIS A 78 7.03 -7.32 0.69
N HIS A 79 7.70 -7.34 -0.48
CA HIS A 79 7.76 -6.21 -1.42
C HIS A 79 6.37 -5.94 -2.00
N HIS A 80 5.49 -5.45 -1.13
CA HIS A 80 4.25 -4.85 -1.52
C HIS A 80 4.51 -3.56 -2.25
N PHE A 81 5.52 -2.81 -1.81
CA PHE A 81 5.87 -1.54 -2.42
C PHE A 81 7.17 -1.63 -3.20
N MET A 82 7.15 -1.14 -4.43
CA MET A 82 8.37 -0.96 -5.24
C MET A 82 8.22 0.29 -6.09
N VAL A 83 9.34 0.99 -6.30
CA VAL A 83 9.45 2.04 -7.29
C VAL A 83 9.97 1.40 -8.57
N LEU A 84 9.12 1.33 -9.59
CA LEU A 84 9.48 0.83 -10.92
C LEU A 84 10.12 1.95 -11.75
N PRO A 85 11.01 1.65 -12.71
CA PRO A 85 11.63 2.68 -13.54
C PRO A 85 10.60 3.59 -14.23
N TYR A 86 10.91 4.87 -14.39
CA TYR A 86 10.04 5.77 -15.17
C TYR A 86 10.00 5.34 -16.65
N LEU A 87 8.93 5.67 -17.37
CA LEU A 87 8.65 5.15 -18.73
C LEU A 87 9.75 5.41 -19.76
N HIS A 88 10.44 6.53 -19.66
CA HIS A 88 11.51 6.92 -20.59
C HIS A 88 12.90 6.53 -20.10
N SER A 89 12.98 5.65 -19.10
CA SER A 89 14.23 5.10 -18.61
C SER A 89 14.91 4.25 -19.70
N LYS A 90 16.24 4.28 -19.74
CA LYS A 90 17.02 3.47 -20.70
C LYS A 90 16.82 1.98 -20.43
N GLU A 91 16.52 1.65 -19.18
CA GLU A 91 16.23 0.32 -18.65
C GLU A 91 15.04 -0.31 -19.35
N LEU A 92 13.93 0.42 -19.52
CA LEU A 92 12.74 -0.11 -20.22
C LEU A 92 12.97 -0.29 -21.73
N SER A 93 14.00 0.36 -22.28
CA SER A 93 14.44 0.14 -23.66
C SER A 93 15.33 -1.10 -23.82
N ASP A 94 15.88 -1.64 -22.73
CA ASP A 94 16.69 -2.85 -22.77
C ASP A 94 15.77 -4.10 -22.81
N PRO A 95 15.78 -4.90 -23.89
CA PRO A 95 14.98 -6.12 -23.98
C PRO A 95 15.37 -7.18 -22.93
N SER A 96 16.52 -7.03 -22.27
CA SER A 96 16.95 -7.91 -21.19
C SER A 96 16.25 -7.59 -19.86
N PHE A 97 15.84 -6.33 -19.67
CA PHE A 97 15.13 -5.88 -18.48
C PHE A 97 13.68 -6.39 -18.51
N HIS A 98 13.24 -6.94 -17.39
CA HIS A 98 11.87 -7.41 -17.25
C HIS A 98 11.51 -7.37 -15.78
N VAL A 99 10.50 -6.58 -15.39
CA VAL A 99 10.11 -6.43 -13.97
C VAL A 99 9.92 -7.77 -13.30
N SER A 100 9.29 -8.75 -13.97
CA SER A 100 9.08 -10.08 -13.38
C SER A 100 10.35 -10.85 -12.99
N LYS A 101 11.54 -10.47 -13.49
CA LYS A 101 12.83 -11.06 -13.05
C LYS A 101 13.31 -10.51 -11.71
N ILE A 102 12.82 -9.34 -11.33
CA ILE A 102 13.12 -8.65 -10.06
C ILE A 102 12.15 -9.10 -8.97
N LEU A 103 10.94 -9.54 -9.37
CA LEU A 103 9.93 -10.03 -8.43
C LEU A 103 10.20 -11.48 -8.04
N ASN A 104 10.63 -11.70 -6.80
CA ASN A 104 10.75 -13.05 -6.23
C ASN A 104 9.42 -13.82 -6.27
N ASN A 105 8.32 -13.12 -5.97
CA ASN A 105 6.97 -13.68 -6.02
C ASN A 105 6.18 -13.03 -7.15
N LYS A 106 5.58 -13.86 -8.01
CA LYS A 106 4.70 -13.36 -9.07
C LYS A 106 3.46 -12.71 -8.43
N PRO A 107 3.23 -11.40 -8.62
CA PRO A 107 2.07 -10.73 -8.06
C PRO A 107 0.82 -11.24 -8.77
N LYS A 108 -0.25 -11.49 -8.02
CA LYS A 108 -1.57 -11.81 -8.57
C LYS A 108 -2.26 -10.55 -9.09
N VAL A 109 -2.07 -9.42 -8.40
CA VAL A 109 -2.51 -8.09 -8.81
C VAL A 109 -1.38 -7.11 -8.54
N THR A 110 -1.14 -6.18 -9.45
CA THR A 110 -0.26 -5.03 -9.25
C THR A 110 -1.03 -3.76 -9.55
N ILE A 111 -0.96 -2.79 -8.66
CA ILE A 111 -1.52 -1.45 -8.80
C ILE A 111 -0.34 -0.49 -8.97
N LEU A 112 -0.37 0.36 -9.98
CA LEU A 112 0.65 1.37 -10.25
C LEU A 112 0.05 2.76 -10.08
N PHE A 113 0.79 3.62 -9.40
CA PHE A 113 0.47 5.03 -9.21
C PHE A 113 1.55 5.85 -9.93
N PRO A 114 1.40 6.10 -11.24
CA PRO A 114 2.18 7.13 -11.89
C PRO A 114 1.75 8.48 -11.30
N GLY A 115 2.63 9.09 -10.52
CA GLY A 115 2.44 10.47 -10.05
C GLY A 115 2.27 11.43 -11.25
N THR A 116 1.51 12.50 -11.06
CA THR A 116 1.21 13.46 -12.13
C THR A 116 2.47 14.23 -12.56
N ASN A 117 2.42 14.72 -13.79
CA ASN A 117 3.35 15.71 -14.31
C ASN A 117 2.61 17.07 -14.27
N HIS A 118 2.94 17.95 -13.33
CA HIS A 118 2.21 19.21 -13.12
C HIS A 118 2.15 20.13 -14.35
N ASP A 119 2.99 19.91 -15.36
CA ASP A 119 3.14 20.82 -16.50
C ASP A 119 2.75 20.23 -17.86
N VAL A 120 2.32 18.96 -17.92
CA VAL A 120 1.87 18.36 -19.17
C VAL A 120 0.55 17.67 -18.89
N ASP A 121 -0.51 18.10 -19.57
CA ASP A 121 -1.77 17.36 -19.77
C ASP A 121 -1.48 16.06 -20.55
N ASP A 122 -0.53 15.26 -20.07
CA ASP A 122 -0.13 14.01 -20.64
C ASP A 122 -1.11 12.96 -20.15
N ILE A 123 -2.34 13.10 -20.63
CA ILE A 123 -3.43 12.12 -20.56
C ILE A 123 -2.95 10.72 -21.02
N GLN A 124 -1.78 10.67 -21.67
CA GLN A 124 -1.10 9.48 -22.14
C GLN A 124 -0.25 8.77 -21.07
N LEU A 125 0.06 9.39 -19.92
CA LEU A 125 0.99 8.84 -18.94
C LEU A 125 0.51 7.51 -18.36
N GLU A 126 -0.74 7.44 -17.88
CA GLU A 126 -1.31 6.23 -17.31
C GLU A 126 -1.46 5.16 -18.39
N TYR A 127 -1.82 5.56 -19.61
CA TYR A 127 -1.92 4.66 -20.75
C TYR A 127 -0.56 4.05 -21.09
N ASP A 128 0.47 4.86 -21.26
CA ASP A 128 1.81 4.41 -21.62
C ASP A 128 2.41 3.55 -20.50
N THR A 129 2.16 3.93 -19.24
CA THR A 129 2.48 3.12 -18.05
C THR A 129 1.84 1.75 -18.16
N PHE A 130 0.53 1.70 -18.43
CA PHE A 130 -0.20 0.46 -18.60
C PHE A 130 0.34 -0.38 -19.76
N GLN A 131 0.57 0.23 -20.93
CA GLN A 131 1.08 -0.45 -22.12
C GLN A 131 2.48 -1.04 -21.92
N THR A 132 3.31 -0.34 -21.18
CA THR A 132 4.69 -0.73 -20.90
C THR A 132 4.75 -1.87 -19.89
N TYR A 133 4.00 -1.74 -18.79
CA TYR A 133 4.06 -2.70 -17.69
C TYR A 133 3.18 -3.93 -17.89
N ARG A 134 2.09 -3.87 -18.66
CA ARG A 134 1.24 -5.06 -18.95
C ARG A 134 1.98 -6.17 -19.68
N LYS A 135 3.04 -5.82 -20.42
CA LYS A 135 3.92 -6.80 -21.10
C LYS A 135 4.87 -7.47 -20.12
N GLN A 136 5.19 -6.81 -19.02
CA GLN A 136 6.21 -7.23 -18.06
C GLN A 136 5.63 -7.89 -16.80
N LEU A 137 4.39 -7.54 -16.46
CA LEU A 137 3.65 -8.07 -15.32
C LEU A 137 2.60 -9.05 -15.85
N PRO A 138 2.74 -10.36 -15.57
CA PRO A 138 1.99 -11.40 -16.27
C PRO A 138 0.51 -11.54 -15.85
N ASN A 139 0.08 -10.81 -14.83
CA ASN A 139 -1.23 -10.94 -14.19
C ASN A 139 -2.00 -9.62 -14.20
N ASN A 140 -2.97 -9.46 -13.31
CA ASN A 140 -3.84 -8.30 -13.37
C ASN A 140 -3.06 -7.03 -13.02
N LEU A 141 -3.01 -6.09 -13.95
CA LEU A 141 -2.40 -4.78 -13.79
C LEU A 141 -3.50 -3.74 -13.67
N ILE A 142 -3.35 -2.83 -12.72
CA ILE A 142 -4.18 -1.65 -12.54
C ILE A 142 -3.23 -0.46 -12.52
N VAL A 143 -3.53 0.58 -13.28
CA VAL A 143 -2.83 1.87 -13.28
C VAL A 143 -3.87 2.93 -12.93
N VAL A 144 -3.59 3.70 -11.88
CA VAL A 144 -4.47 4.74 -11.34
C VAL A 144 -3.66 6.03 -11.27
N GLY A 145 -4.09 7.07 -11.96
CA GLY A 145 -3.50 8.40 -11.79
C GLY A 145 -3.65 8.86 -10.35
N ALA A 146 -2.57 9.40 -9.80
CA ALA A 146 -2.54 10.01 -8.48
C ALA A 146 -1.72 11.29 -8.61
N PHE A 147 -2.18 12.37 -7.99
CA PHE A 147 -1.44 13.62 -7.99
C PHE A 147 -0.08 13.46 -7.31
N GLU A 148 -0.06 12.84 -6.13
CA GLU A 148 1.16 12.51 -5.42
C GLU A 148 1.15 11.04 -4.97
N ALA A 149 2.29 10.36 -5.09
CA ALA A 149 2.48 9.01 -4.57
C ALA A 149 3.66 8.99 -3.61
N THR A 150 3.48 8.45 -2.41
CA THR A 150 4.53 8.38 -1.38
C THR A 150 4.80 6.97 -0.93
N MET A 151 6.05 6.68 -0.58
CA MET A 151 6.45 5.44 0.06
C MET A 151 7.06 5.76 1.43
N ASN A 152 6.36 5.36 2.49
CA ASN A 152 6.54 5.92 3.82
C ASN A 152 6.39 7.45 3.74
N SER A 153 7.41 8.24 4.10
CA SER A 153 7.40 9.69 4.01
C SER A 153 7.98 10.23 2.69
N ASP A 154 8.56 9.36 1.86
CA ASP A 154 9.31 9.82 0.69
C ASP A 154 8.38 9.96 -0.52
N VAL A 155 8.33 11.18 -1.08
CA VAL A 155 7.59 11.47 -2.31
C VAL A 155 8.28 10.79 -3.49
N ILE A 156 7.50 10.06 -4.28
CA ILE A 156 7.98 9.35 -5.47
C ILE A 156 7.63 10.16 -6.72
N HIS A 157 8.63 10.66 -7.43
CA HIS A 157 8.40 11.43 -8.64
C HIS A 157 8.35 10.51 -9.87
N SER A 158 7.15 10.22 -10.38
CA SER A 158 6.99 9.29 -11.51
C SER A 158 7.46 9.82 -12.85
N CYS A 159 7.42 11.14 -13.03
CA CYS A 159 8.03 11.83 -14.15
C CYS A 159 9.11 12.74 -13.59
N PRO A 160 10.42 12.42 -13.72
CA PRO A 160 11.44 13.41 -13.45
C PRO A 160 11.25 14.56 -14.44
N LEU A 161 10.65 15.65 -13.96
CA LEU A 161 10.41 16.90 -14.66
C LEU A 161 11.57 17.23 -15.59
N LEU A 162 11.24 17.46 -16.88
CA LEU A 162 11.99 18.23 -17.88
C LEU A 162 13.51 18.05 -17.90
N ILE A 163 14.05 17.66 -19.06
CA ILE A 163 15.47 17.89 -19.41
C ILE A 163 15.79 19.38 -19.15
N GLY A 164 16.34 19.71 -17.97
CA GLY A 164 16.63 21.08 -17.55
C GLY A 164 16.08 21.50 -16.18
N SER A 165 15.09 20.82 -15.60
CA SER A 165 14.78 21.01 -14.18
C SER A 165 15.92 20.36 -13.39
N LYS A 166 16.68 21.17 -12.67
CA LYS A 166 17.57 20.59 -11.67
C LYS A 166 16.63 19.95 -10.66
N ILE A 167 16.72 18.64 -10.47
CA ILE A 167 16.37 18.01 -9.21
C ILE A 167 17.16 18.81 -8.16
N MET A 168 16.52 19.82 -7.57
CA MET A 168 17.21 20.84 -6.78
C MET A 168 17.85 20.19 -5.55
N ASP A 169 17.29 19.06 -5.11
CA ASP A 169 17.77 18.29 -3.97
C ASP A 169 17.97 16.82 -4.38
N GLY A 170 19.23 16.45 -4.64
CA GLY A 170 19.64 15.25 -5.39
C GLY A 170 19.36 13.88 -4.77
N TYR A 171 18.18 13.60 -4.22
CA TYR A 171 17.87 12.31 -3.58
C TYR A 171 16.46 11.75 -3.76
N SER A 172 15.51 12.46 -4.39
CA SER A 172 14.16 11.88 -4.50
C SER A 172 14.12 10.70 -5.50
N PRO A 173 13.59 9.54 -5.11
CA PRO A 173 13.49 8.39 -5.99
C PRO A 173 12.52 8.69 -7.15
N ALA A 174 13.04 8.60 -8.38
CA ALA A 174 12.24 8.77 -9.59
C ALA A 174 11.70 7.41 -10.06
N GLY A 175 10.40 7.35 -10.37
CA GLY A 175 9.77 6.14 -10.91
C GLY A 175 8.30 5.98 -10.56
N THR A 176 7.68 4.91 -11.03
CA THR A 176 6.27 4.61 -10.77
C THR A 176 6.13 3.80 -9.49
N LEU A 177 5.43 4.33 -8.49
CA LEU A 177 5.15 3.58 -7.27
C LEU A 177 4.18 2.44 -7.57
N SER A 178 4.44 1.27 -6.99
CA SER A 178 3.63 0.08 -7.21
C SER A 178 3.22 -0.58 -5.89
N LEU A 179 1.97 -1.06 -5.83
CA LEU A 179 1.47 -2.01 -4.85
C LEU A 179 1.30 -3.39 -5.50
N SER A 180 2.13 -4.35 -5.12
CA SER A 180 2.09 -5.74 -5.58
C SER A 180 1.49 -6.66 -4.51
N LEU A 181 0.40 -7.34 -4.86
CA LEU A 181 -0.25 -8.33 -3.99
C LEU A 181 0.07 -9.74 -4.48
N PRO A 182 0.67 -10.61 -3.65
CA PRO A 182 1.19 -11.89 -4.09
C PRO A 182 0.09 -12.90 -4.38
N MET A 183 0.44 -13.92 -5.16
CA MET A 183 -0.34 -15.15 -5.21
C MET A 183 -0.07 -15.97 -3.95
N ASN A 184 -0.99 -15.92 -2.97
CA ASN A 184 -0.90 -16.67 -1.71
C ASN A 184 -2.22 -17.45 -1.51
N GLU A 185 -2.13 -18.73 -1.12
CA GLU A 185 -3.29 -19.59 -0.86
C GLU A 185 -4.19 -19.07 0.28
N GLN A 186 -3.61 -18.34 1.23
CA GLN A 186 -4.30 -17.68 2.34
C GLN A 186 -4.88 -16.31 1.96
N LEU A 187 -4.56 -15.77 0.77
CA LEU A 187 -5.04 -14.49 0.27
C LEU A 187 -5.92 -14.66 -0.97
N SER A 188 -7.23 -14.58 -0.77
CA SER A 188 -8.22 -14.52 -1.84
C SER A 188 -8.39 -13.08 -2.32
N ILE A 189 -7.79 -12.80 -3.48
CA ILE A 189 -8.00 -11.56 -4.24
C ILE A 189 -9.05 -11.78 -5.33
N LYS A 190 -10.15 -11.00 -5.28
CA LYS A 190 -11.10 -10.81 -6.38
C LYS A 190 -10.91 -9.43 -6.98
N GLN A 191 -11.08 -9.32 -8.29
CA GLN A 191 -11.02 -8.07 -9.03
C GLN A 191 -12.21 -8.03 -9.97
N SER A 192 -12.85 -6.87 -10.08
CA SER A 192 -13.86 -6.57 -11.08
C SER A 192 -13.68 -5.14 -11.56
N CYS A 193 -14.05 -4.89 -12.82
CA CYS A 193 -13.84 -3.59 -13.48
C CYS A 193 -15.07 -3.24 -14.32
N VAL A 194 -15.45 -1.98 -14.27
CA VAL A 194 -16.40 -1.33 -15.17
C VAL A 194 -15.61 -0.52 -16.18
N PHE A 195 -15.65 -0.94 -17.44
CA PHE A 195 -15.06 -0.18 -18.53
C PHE A 195 -16.01 0.91 -19.01
N GLU A 196 -15.46 2.04 -19.46
CA GLU A 196 -16.24 3.19 -19.92
C GLU A 196 -17.22 2.80 -21.04
N SER A 197 -16.74 2.08 -22.04
CA SER A 197 -17.59 1.61 -23.15
C SER A 197 -18.73 0.67 -22.71
N ALA A 198 -18.53 -0.13 -21.67
CA ALA A 198 -19.56 -1.00 -21.13
C ALA A 198 -20.55 -0.22 -20.26
N TYR A 199 -20.09 0.80 -19.55
CA TYR A 199 -20.92 1.72 -18.79
C TYR A 199 -21.86 2.50 -19.69
N LEU A 200 -21.38 3.08 -20.79
CA LEU A 200 -22.21 3.80 -21.76
C LEU A 200 -23.36 2.96 -22.34
N LEU A 201 -23.20 1.63 -22.38
CA LEU A 201 -24.21 0.70 -22.89
C LEU A 201 -25.20 0.23 -21.83
N LYS A 202 -24.73 -0.02 -20.60
CA LYS A 202 -25.52 -0.66 -19.53
C LYS A 202 -25.92 0.27 -18.39
N GLY A 203 -25.36 1.47 -18.34
CA GLY A 203 -25.52 2.42 -17.24
C GLY A 203 -25.17 1.82 -15.89
N LYS A 204 -25.91 2.23 -14.85
CA LYS A 204 -25.64 1.90 -13.44
C LYS A 204 -25.74 0.41 -13.11
N ASP A 205 -26.45 -0.39 -13.91
CA ASP A 205 -26.62 -1.84 -13.66
C ASP A 205 -25.26 -2.58 -13.66
N ILE A 206 -24.30 -2.12 -14.46
CA ILE A 206 -22.96 -2.73 -14.51
C ILE A 206 -22.16 -2.51 -13.22
N ILE A 207 -22.45 -1.43 -12.48
CA ILE A 207 -21.82 -1.16 -11.17
C ILE A 207 -22.29 -2.21 -10.16
N ASN A 208 -23.58 -2.55 -10.19
CA ASN A 208 -24.13 -3.61 -9.34
C ASN A 208 -23.49 -4.97 -9.68
N ASP A 209 -23.35 -5.31 -10.97
CA ASP A 209 -22.65 -6.53 -11.39
C ASP A 209 -21.21 -6.57 -10.84
N MET A 210 -20.47 -5.46 -10.94
CA MET A 210 -19.12 -5.34 -10.39
C MET A 210 -19.09 -5.61 -8.88
N ILE A 211 -19.97 -4.95 -8.11
CA ILE A 211 -20.03 -5.12 -6.65
C ILE A 211 -20.39 -6.57 -6.26
N LEU A 212 -21.30 -7.22 -7.00
CA LEU A 212 -21.65 -8.61 -6.78
C LEU A 212 -20.45 -9.55 -7.03
N GLU A 213 -19.65 -9.29 -8.07
CA GLU A 213 -18.44 -10.05 -8.37
C GLU A 213 -17.36 -9.91 -7.28
N LEU A 214 -17.31 -8.76 -6.59
CA LEU A 214 -16.37 -8.51 -5.50
C LEU A 214 -16.71 -9.24 -4.21
N ARG A 215 -17.96 -9.67 -3.99
CA ARG A 215 -18.36 -10.32 -2.73
C ARG A 215 -17.48 -11.53 -2.40
N PRO A 216 -17.12 -11.76 -1.12
CA PRO A 216 -16.35 -12.94 -0.73
C PRO A 216 -17.17 -14.20 -1.02
N THR A 217 -16.50 -15.31 -1.30
CA THR A 217 -17.20 -16.59 -1.58
C THR A 217 -17.96 -17.10 -0.35
N ASN A 218 -17.50 -16.76 0.86
CA ASN A 218 -18.19 -17.05 2.12
C ASN A 218 -18.60 -15.72 2.77
N SER A 219 -19.90 -15.56 2.99
CA SER A 219 -20.51 -14.34 3.56
C SER A 219 -20.02 -13.98 4.96
N ASN A 220 -19.45 -14.93 5.70
CA ASN A 220 -18.91 -14.69 7.04
C ASN A 220 -17.46 -14.20 7.01
N THR A 221 -16.85 -14.11 5.82
CA THR A 221 -15.46 -13.65 5.68
C THR A 221 -15.45 -12.13 5.65
N LYS A 222 -14.60 -11.52 6.50
CA LYS A 222 -14.35 -10.08 6.41
C LYS A 222 -13.82 -9.72 5.03
N SER A 223 -14.30 -8.62 4.48
CA SER A 223 -13.88 -8.12 3.17
C SER A 223 -13.02 -6.87 3.33
N THR A 224 -12.07 -6.69 2.43
CA THR A 224 -11.23 -5.48 2.38
C THR A 224 -11.29 -4.96 0.97
N LEU A 225 -12.00 -3.86 0.81
CA LEU A 225 -12.29 -3.29 -0.49
C LEU A 225 -11.26 -2.23 -0.82
N ILE A 226 -10.65 -2.34 -2.00
CA ILE A 226 -9.87 -1.28 -2.61
C ILE A 226 -10.61 -0.86 -3.87
N ILE A 227 -11.09 0.37 -3.93
CA ILE A 227 -11.91 0.85 -5.05
C ILE A 227 -11.29 2.12 -5.63
N PHE A 228 -11.18 2.18 -6.95
CA PHE A 228 -10.81 3.40 -7.66
C PHE A 228 -11.87 3.71 -8.71
N ALA A 229 -12.15 4.99 -8.90
CA ALA A 229 -13.13 5.46 -9.86
C ALA A 229 -12.54 6.62 -10.69
N ALA A 230 -12.83 6.66 -11.98
CA ALA A 230 -12.38 7.73 -12.86
C ALA A 230 -13.45 8.83 -12.87
N ASN A 231 -13.08 10.02 -12.43
CA ASN A 231 -13.91 11.23 -12.36
C ASN A 231 -13.46 12.30 -13.39
N HIS A 232 -12.73 11.91 -14.43
CA HIS A 232 -12.41 12.84 -15.51
C HIS A 232 -13.69 13.31 -16.22
N ASP A 233 -13.66 14.54 -16.74
CA ASP A 233 -14.77 15.17 -17.45
C ASP A 233 -16.11 15.24 -16.66
N GLU A 234 -16.06 15.29 -15.32
CA GLU A 234 -17.24 15.28 -14.44
C GLU A 234 -18.17 14.08 -14.70
N LEU A 235 -17.60 12.97 -15.20
CA LEU A 235 -18.40 11.83 -15.63
C LEU A 235 -19.12 11.16 -14.45
N LEU A 236 -18.52 11.15 -13.26
CA LEU A 236 -19.15 10.63 -12.05
C LEU A 236 -19.83 11.77 -11.30
N ASP A 237 -21.14 11.91 -11.50
CA ASP A 237 -21.93 12.85 -10.69
C ASP A 237 -22.11 12.33 -9.24
N GLU A 238 -22.53 13.23 -8.34
CA GLU A 238 -22.86 12.88 -6.95
C GLU A 238 -23.86 11.70 -6.86
N ASN A 239 -24.76 11.56 -7.84
CA ASN A 239 -25.73 10.46 -7.86
C ASN A 239 -25.07 9.10 -8.13
N GLU A 240 -24.03 9.06 -8.96
CA GLU A 240 -23.24 7.86 -9.24
C GLU A 240 -22.40 7.43 -8.04
N MET A 241 -21.76 8.38 -7.36
CA MET A 241 -21.07 8.12 -6.09
C MET A 241 -22.04 7.60 -5.02
N THR A 242 -23.18 8.28 -4.85
CA THR A 242 -24.26 7.83 -3.95
C THR A 242 -24.77 6.43 -4.33
N THR A 243 -24.85 6.12 -5.63
CA THR A 243 -25.26 4.78 -6.09
C THR A 243 -24.21 3.74 -5.70
N LEU A 244 -22.92 4.00 -5.96
CA LEU A 244 -21.82 3.13 -5.59
C LEU A 244 -21.80 2.87 -4.08
N GLU A 245 -21.93 3.92 -3.28
CA GLU A 245 -22.00 3.84 -1.82
C GLU A 245 -23.16 2.95 -1.35
N ASN A 246 -24.37 3.18 -1.84
CA ASN A 246 -25.54 2.38 -1.48
C ASN A 246 -25.40 0.92 -1.88
N LEU A 247 -24.77 0.64 -3.03
CA LEU A 247 -24.48 -0.72 -3.48
C LEU A 247 -23.46 -1.42 -2.57
N ILE A 248 -22.42 -0.71 -2.11
CA ILE A 248 -21.45 -1.23 -1.15
C ILE A 248 -22.14 -1.50 0.20
N LYS A 249 -22.82 -0.50 0.78
CA LYS A 249 -23.53 -0.61 2.07
C LYS A 249 -24.57 -1.74 2.08
N SER A 250 -25.28 -1.97 0.97
CA SER A 250 -26.26 -3.05 0.85
C SER A 250 -25.64 -4.43 0.54
N SER A 251 -24.41 -4.47 0.00
CA SER A 251 -23.74 -5.71 -0.38
C SER A 251 -22.85 -6.30 0.70
N PHE A 252 -22.36 -5.47 1.60
CA PHE A 252 -21.45 -5.87 2.68
C PHE A 252 -22.08 -5.49 4.02
N PRO A 253 -22.29 -6.45 4.94
CA PRO A 253 -22.86 -6.17 6.26
C PRO A 253 -22.07 -5.07 7.00
N PRO A 254 -22.74 -4.24 7.82
CA PRO A 254 -22.06 -3.26 8.66
C PRO A 254 -20.94 -3.90 9.49
N ASN A 255 -19.81 -3.21 9.61
CA ASN A 255 -18.63 -3.64 10.38
C ASN A 255 -17.98 -4.95 9.90
N SER A 256 -18.37 -5.46 8.72
CA SER A 256 -17.80 -6.68 8.12
C SER A 256 -16.77 -6.39 7.04
N TYR A 257 -16.55 -5.12 6.71
CA TYR A 257 -15.60 -4.71 5.69
C TYR A 257 -14.81 -3.47 6.08
N THR A 258 -13.64 -3.35 5.47
CA THR A 258 -12.85 -2.12 5.38
C THR A 258 -12.88 -1.63 3.94
N LEU A 259 -12.68 -0.33 3.74
CA LEU A 259 -12.72 0.32 2.44
C LEU A 259 -11.58 1.34 2.37
N TRP A 260 -10.88 1.35 1.24
CA TRP A 260 -9.86 2.33 0.92
C TRP A 260 -9.85 2.60 -0.59
N GLY A 261 -9.44 3.80 -0.98
CA GLY A 261 -9.26 4.20 -2.36
C GLY A 261 -9.85 5.57 -2.62
N PHE A 262 -9.99 5.95 -3.87
CA PHE A 262 -10.43 7.30 -4.25
C PHE A 262 -10.93 7.33 -5.70
N ALA A 263 -11.73 8.34 -6.01
CA ALA A 263 -12.04 8.74 -7.35
C ALA A 263 -11.00 9.78 -7.80
N THR A 264 -10.48 9.66 -9.02
CA THR A 264 -9.46 10.56 -9.54
C THR A 264 -9.94 11.23 -10.82
N SER A 265 -9.68 12.53 -10.95
CA SER A 265 -9.81 13.27 -12.21
C SER A 265 -8.88 12.76 -13.32
N ASP A 266 -7.90 11.91 -13.02
CA ASP A 266 -7.03 11.27 -14.00
C ASP A 266 -7.63 9.97 -14.55
N ARG A 267 -6.92 9.32 -15.48
CA ARG A 267 -7.40 8.09 -16.11
C ARG A 267 -7.04 6.85 -15.31
N ILE A 268 -7.88 5.81 -15.46
CA ILE A 268 -7.62 4.50 -14.88
C ILE A 268 -7.57 3.46 -16.00
N PHE A 269 -6.57 2.58 -15.94
CA PHE A 269 -6.44 1.44 -16.84
C PHE A 269 -6.27 0.16 -16.04
N ALA A 270 -7.19 -0.79 -16.22
CA ALA A 270 -7.11 -2.09 -15.57
C ALA A 270 -7.21 -3.21 -16.60
N SER A 271 -6.37 -4.24 -16.46
CA SER A 271 -6.50 -5.46 -17.25
C SER A 271 -7.65 -6.31 -16.72
N SER A 272 -8.54 -6.75 -17.60
CA SER A 272 -9.62 -7.67 -17.28
C SER A 272 -9.34 -9.11 -17.71
N LYS A 273 -9.90 -10.06 -16.95
CA LYS A 273 -9.91 -11.50 -17.31
C LYS A 273 -10.56 -11.76 -18.67
N TYR A 274 -11.46 -10.87 -19.11
CA TYR A 274 -12.21 -11.00 -20.36
C TYR A 274 -11.43 -10.52 -21.60
N GLU A 275 -10.22 -9.97 -21.44
CA GLU A 275 -9.41 -9.40 -22.54
C GLU A 275 -8.68 -10.42 -23.40
N LYS A 276 -8.66 -11.70 -23.03
CA LYS A 276 -7.81 -12.70 -23.70
C LYS A 276 -8.14 -12.99 -25.18
N SER A 277 -9.24 -12.45 -25.73
CA SER A 277 -9.73 -12.82 -27.07
C SER A 277 -9.72 -11.72 -28.13
N SER A 278 -9.55 -10.44 -27.79
CA SER A 278 -9.52 -9.36 -28.79
C SER A 278 -8.08 -8.82 -28.97
N GLN A 279 -7.60 -8.79 -30.21
CA GLN A 279 -6.27 -8.24 -30.54
C GLN A 279 -6.25 -6.69 -30.54
N ASN A 280 -7.40 -6.03 -30.30
CA ASN A 280 -7.58 -4.58 -30.36
C ASN A 280 -7.94 -3.97 -28.99
N VAL A 281 -7.38 -4.48 -27.90
CA VAL A 281 -7.56 -3.97 -26.50
C VAL A 281 -6.75 -2.69 -26.28
N THR A 282 -6.82 -1.74 -27.21
CA THR A 282 -5.98 -0.54 -27.19
C THR A 282 -6.63 0.66 -26.54
N GLU A 283 -7.90 0.63 -26.09
CA GLU A 283 -8.61 1.88 -25.81
C GLU A 283 -9.65 1.87 -24.66
N ASN A 284 -9.90 0.74 -23.99
CA ASN A 284 -10.95 0.75 -22.96
C ASN A 284 -10.44 1.28 -21.61
N GLU A 285 -10.57 2.59 -21.44
CA GLU A 285 -10.48 3.25 -20.15
C GLU A 285 -11.42 2.59 -19.13
N THR A 286 -10.94 2.49 -17.91
CA THR A 286 -11.66 1.89 -16.79
C THR A 286 -12.35 3.00 -16.01
N ARG A 287 -13.68 2.92 -15.90
CA ARG A 287 -14.47 3.88 -15.14
C ARG A 287 -14.43 3.58 -13.64
N ILE A 288 -14.56 2.31 -13.27
CA ILE A 288 -14.45 1.87 -11.87
C ILE A 288 -13.69 0.54 -11.83
N VAL A 289 -12.76 0.41 -10.90
CA VAL A 289 -12.10 -0.87 -10.59
C VAL A 289 -12.20 -1.12 -9.10
N GLY A 290 -12.58 -2.34 -8.74
CA GLY A 290 -12.59 -2.79 -7.37
C GLY A 290 -11.76 -4.03 -7.17
N LEU A 291 -11.18 -4.15 -5.98
CA LEU A 291 -10.55 -5.34 -5.44
C LEU A 291 -11.23 -5.72 -4.13
N ASN A 292 -11.39 -7.01 -3.89
CA ASN A 292 -11.69 -7.53 -2.55
C ASN A 292 -10.57 -8.46 -2.10
N LEU A 293 -9.94 -8.12 -0.99
CA LEU A 293 -8.97 -8.94 -0.28
C LEU A 293 -9.65 -9.64 0.88
N SER A 294 -9.48 -10.96 0.95
CA SER A 294 -10.09 -11.81 1.98
C SER A 294 -9.24 -13.04 2.22
N GLY A 295 -9.43 -13.72 3.35
CA GLY A 295 -8.67 -14.92 3.67
C GLY A 295 -8.85 -15.38 5.12
N PRO A 296 -8.50 -16.63 5.45
CA PRO A 296 -8.62 -17.15 6.81
C PRO A 296 -7.71 -16.45 7.82
N ASN A 297 -6.53 -16.00 7.39
CA ASN A 297 -5.55 -15.27 8.22
C ASN A 297 -5.43 -13.79 7.83
N PHE A 298 -6.38 -13.32 7.02
CA PHE A 298 -6.37 -11.94 6.56
C PHE A 298 -7.11 -11.06 7.57
N GLU A 299 -6.43 -10.05 8.08
CA GLU A 299 -7.02 -9.06 8.98
C GLU A 299 -6.79 -7.67 8.41
N SER A 300 -7.79 -6.81 8.55
CA SER A 300 -7.70 -5.42 8.14
C SER A 300 -8.49 -4.52 9.07
N TRP A 301 -8.03 -3.28 9.12
CA TRP A 301 -8.60 -2.20 9.88
C TRP A 301 -8.48 -0.92 9.06
N SER A 302 -9.43 -0.01 9.24
CA SER A 302 -9.37 1.30 8.60
C SER A 302 -9.92 2.36 9.56
N THR A 303 -9.53 3.60 9.33
CA THR A 303 -10.09 4.77 10.01
C THR A 303 -10.17 5.93 9.02
N VAL A 304 -11.09 6.84 9.29
CA VAL A 304 -11.33 8.03 8.48
C VAL A 304 -11.20 9.26 9.36
N ILE A 305 -10.40 10.21 8.91
CA ILE A 305 -10.13 11.46 9.63
C ILE A 305 -10.45 12.61 8.69
N SER A 306 -11.17 13.63 9.13
CA SER A 306 -11.45 14.79 8.29
C SER A 306 -10.18 15.61 8.06
N THR A 307 -9.99 16.15 6.86
CA THR A 307 -8.92 17.10 6.50
C THR A 307 -8.99 18.38 7.33
N HIS A 308 -10.19 18.77 7.77
CA HIS A 308 -10.43 19.90 8.67
C HIS A 308 -10.03 19.67 10.14
N SER A 309 -9.57 18.47 10.48
CA SER A 309 -9.13 18.15 11.85
C SER A 309 -7.85 18.90 12.18
N THR A 310 -7.73 19.42 13.40
CA THR A 310 -6.45 19.96 13.87
C THR A 310 -5.40 18.86 13.94
N LYS A 311 -4.11 19.21 13.83
CA LYS A 311 -3.00 18.26 13.97
C LYS A 311 -3.09 17.41 15.25
N ASN A 312 -3.51 18.00 16.37
CA ASN A 312 -3.69 17.27 17.62
C ASN A 312 -4.82 16.24 17.55
N GLU A 313 -5.97 16.60 16.95
CA GLU A 313 -7.08 15.67 16.73
C GLU A 313 -6.69 14.53 15.78
N PHE A 314 -5.91 14.84 14.73
CA PHE A 314 -5.36 13.84 13.82
C PHE A 314 -4.47 12.84 14.55
N ILE A 315 -3.51 13.32 15.34
CA ILE A 315 -2.60 12.48 16.15
C ILE A 315 -3.38 11.66 17.20
N GLU A 316 -4.37 12.26 17.86
CA GLU A 316 -5.21 11.58 18.84
C GLU A 316 -6.00 10.44 18.19
N ARG A 317 -6.66 10.70 17.04
CA ARG A 317 -7.40 9.67 16.30
C ARG A 317 -6.49 8.54 15.84
N LEU A 318 -5.31 8.85 15.29
CA LEU A 318 -4.35 7.84 14.86
C LEU A 318 -3.81 7.01 16.02
N THR A 319 -3.56 7.62 17.18
CA THR A 319 -3.11 6.92 18.39
C THR A 319 -4.21 5.97 18.88
N ASN A 320 -5.45 6.45 18.95
CA ASN A 320 -6.61 5.62 19.28
C ASN A 320 -6.82 4.48 18.29
N PHE A 321 -6.57 4.70 17.00
CA PHE A 321 -6.61 3.67 15.97
C PHE A 321 -5.53 2.61 16.22
N LYS A 322 -4.28 3.03 16.46
CA LYS A 322 -3.16 2.13 16.78
C LYS A 322 -3.46 1.23 17.99
N ASP A 323 -4.07 1.77 19.03
CA ASP A 323 -4.38 1.02 20.25
C ASP A 323 -5.46 -0.06 20.06
N ARG A 324 -6.21 -0.01 18.95
CA ARG A 324 -7.31 -0.94 18.65
C ARG A 324 -6.97 -2.01 17.63
N ILE A 325 -5.79 -1.96 17.03
CA ILE A 325 -5.38 -2.89 15.97
C ILE A 325 -4.25 -3.80 16.44
N GLN A 326 -4.21 -5.01 15.89
CA GLN A 326 -3.15 -5.96 16.19
C GLN A 326 -2.19 -6.03 15.01
N LEU A 327 -1.08 -5.32 15.14
CA LEU A 327 -0.05 -5.31 14.11
C LEU A 327 0.75 -6.61 14.12
N LYS A 328 1.01 -7.13 12.92
CA LYS A 328 1.89 -8.27 12.67
C LYS A 328 3.07 -7.86 11.79
N LYS A 329 4.07 -8.74 11.69
CA LYS A 329 5.31 -8.49 10.93
C LYS A 329 5.07 -8.06 9.48
N ASN A 330 4.02 -8.58 8.85
CA ASN A 330 3.72 -8.35 7.43
C ASN A 330 2.57 -7.36 7.23
N SER A 331 2.33 -6.49 8.22
CA SER A 331 1.32 -5.44 8.10
C SER A 331 1.73 -4.43 7.05
N ILE A 332 0.76 -3.95 6.29
CA ILE A 332 0.94 -2.96 5.23
C ILE A 332 -0.08 -1.86 5.48
N GLY A 333 0.36 -0.61 5.39
CA GLY A 333 -0.50 0.55 5.50
C GLY A 333 -0.73 1.23 4.15
N LEU A 334 -1.95 1.67 3.89
CA LEU A 334 -2.32 2.51 2.77
C LEU A 334 -2.93 3.81 3.30
N VAL A 335 -2.59 4.93 2.68
CA VAL A 335 -3.14 6.27 2.98
C VAL A 335 -3.60 6.89 1.67
N THR A 336 -4.76 7.54 1.70
CA THR A 336 -5.22 8.42 0.63
C THR A 336 -5.90 9.64 1.24
N ALA A 337 -5.72 10.79 0.61
CA ALA A 337 -6.24 12.09 1.02
C ALA A 337 -6.10 13.08 -0.14
N PRO A 338 -6.80 14.22 -0.11
CA PRO A 338 -6.51 15.32 -1.01
C PRO A 338 -5.13 15.89 -0.77
N VAL A 339 -4.49 16.30 -1.86
CA VAL A 339 -3.38 17.24 -1.80
C VAL A 339 -3.97 18.59 -1.47
N ILE A 340 -3.63 19.09 -0.28
CA ILE A 340 -3.99 20.43 0.15
C ILE A 340 -2.95 21.38 -0.44
N ASP A 341 -3.29 22.04 -1.55
CA ASP A 341 -2.48 23.13 -2.10
C ASP A 341 -2.75 24.39 -1.25
N HIS A 342 -1.78 24.79 -0.44
CA HIS A 342 -1.84 26.08 0.24
C HIS A 342 -1.48 27.17 -0.77
N ASP A 343 -2.51 27.73 -1.41
CA ASP A 343 -2.38 28.92 -2.26
C ASP A 343 -1.72 30.07 -1.48
N ASP A 344 -0.49 30.41 -1.87
CA ASP A 344 0.15 31.73 -1.83
C ASP A 344 0.41 32.48 -0.50
N ASP A 345 0.13 31.94 0.68
CA ASP A 345 0.51 32.62 1.95
C ASP A 345 1.83 32.07 2.53
N ASP A 346 2.92 32.83 2.29
CA ASP A 346 4.31 32.89 2.80
C ASP A 346 4.64 32.35 4.24
N ASN A 347 3.99 31.31 4.75
CA ASN A 347 4.43 30.58 5.94
C ASN A 347 4.63 29.10 5.61
N ASP A 348 5.84 28.83 5.13
CA ASP A 348 6.50 27.52 5.12
C ASP A 348 6.11 26.67 6.35
N ASP A 349 5.45 25.52 6.14
CA ASP A 349 5.89 24.21 6.68
C ASP A 349 4.86 23.06 6.59
N ASP A 350 3.59 23.27 6.25
CA ASP A 350 2.58 22.19 6.27
C ASP A 350 2.25 21.62 4.88
N ASN A 351 3.25 20.99 4.24
CA ASN A 351 3.03 20.14 3.06
C ASN A 351 2.25 18.86 3.45
N ASN A 352 1.55 18.22 2.51
CA ASN A 352 0.92 16.89 2.69
C ASN A 352 1.86 15.82 3.26
N GLY A 353 3.17 16.00 3.08
CA GLY A 353 4.22 15.24 3.77
C GLY A 353 4.05 15.20 5.29
N GLY A 354 3.48 16.23 5.92
CA GLY A 354 3.22 16.31 7.35
C GLY A 354 2.32 15.19 7.88
N PHE A 355 1.21 14.87 7.18
CA PHE A 355 0.33 13.77 7.60
C PHE A 355 1.05 12.44 7.52
N MET A 356 1.80 12.23 6.43
CA MET A 356 2.48 10.97 6.18
C MET A 356 3.65 10.76 7.14
N GLU A 357 4.38 11.82 7.48
CA GLU A 357 5.36 11.83 8.57
C GLU A 357 4.73 11.46 9.91
N ASP A 358 3.57 12.04 10.23
CA ASP A 358 2.86 11.79 11.48
C ASP A 358 2.33 10.36 11.57
N VAL A 359 1.80 9.82 10.45
CA VAL A 359 1.48 8.39 10.31
C VAL A 359 2.72 7.54 10.59
N LYS A 360 3.88 7.87 10.01
CA LYS A 360 5.14 7.14 10.22
C LYS A 360 5.69 7.27 11.64
N LYS A 361 5.50 8.39 12.32
CA LYS A 361 5.86 8.56 13.74
C LYS A 361 5.03 7.62 14.62
N ILE A 362 3.75 7.44 14.32
CA ILE A 362 2.85 6.55 15.08
C ILE A 362 3.07 5.08 14.72
N PHE A 363 3.33 4.78 13.44
CA PHE A 363 3.54 3.43 12.91
C PHE A 363 4.93 3.25 12.27
N PRO A 364 6.00 3.30 13.07
CA PRO A 364 7.37 3.30 12.53
C PRO A 364 7.72 2.00 11.79
N GLU A 365 7.22 0.87 12.28
CA GLU A 365 7.54 -0.47 11.76
C GLU A 365 6.70 -0.92 10.57
N ILE A 366 5.60 -0.22 10.27
CA ILE A 366 4.72 -0.57 9.16
C ILE A 366 5.18 0.18 7.90
N PRO A 367 5.44 -0.49 6.78
CA PRO A 367 5.60 0.19 5.50
C PRO A 367 4.26 0.79 5.06
N PHE A 368 4.29 2.02 4.57
CA PHE A 368 3.10 2.68 4.04
C PHE A 368 3.26 3.09 2.58
N LEU A 369 2.12 3.09 1.87
CA LEU A 369 1.96 3.74 0.58
C LEU A 369 0.90 4.82 0.70
N GLY A 370 1.25 6.03 0.26
CA GLY A 370 0.32 7.12 0.06
C GLY A 370 -0.03 7.26 -1.41
N ALA A 371 -1.30 7.46 -1.71
CA ALA A 371 -1.79 7.87 -3.03
C ALA A 371 -2.77 9.03 -2.82
N PHE A 372 -2.36 10.23 -3.23
CA PHE A 372 -3.07 11.47 -2.97
C PHE A 372 -3.61 12.03 -4.27
N GLY A 373 -4.88 12.46 -4.25
CA GLY A 373 -5.56 13.07 -5.40
C GLY A 373 -5.60 14.58 -5.29
N LYS A 374 -6.38 15.24 -6.16
CA LYS A 374 -6.62 16.69 -6.10
C LYS A 374 -7.65 17.03 -5.00
N GLU A 375 -7.80 18.32 -4.68
CA GLU A 375 -8.78 18.78 -3.68
C GLU A 375 -10.23 18.40 -4.07
N ASP A 376 -10.58 18.49 -5.35
CA ASP A 376 -11.94 18.19 -5.86
C ASP A 376 -12.21 16.68 -6.11
N ASP A 377 -11.26 15.80 -5.77
CA ASP A 377 -11.42 14.35 -5.91
C ASP A 377 -12.23 13.77 -4.72
N TYR A 378 -12.89 12.62 -4.93
CA TYR A 378 -13.59 11.93 -3.84
C TYR A 378 -12.71 10.84 -3.24
N TYR A 379 -12.72 10.71 -1.92
CA TYR A 379 -11.96 9.68 -1.20
C TYR A 379 -12.91 8.65 -0.61
N PHE A 380 -12.47 7.40 -0.62
CA PHE A 380 -13.23 6.27 -0.11
C PHE A 380 -12.59 5.75 1.18
N GLY A 381 -13.41 5.63 2.22
CA GLY A 381 -12.96 5.17 3.52
C GLY A 381 -14.11 4.72 4.38
N ILE A 382 -13.86 3.85 5.34
CA ILE A 382 -14.84 3.57 6.40
C ILE A 382 -14.10 3.35 7.71
N ASP A 383 -14.67 3.83 8.80
CA ASP A 383 -14.25 3.41 10.14
C ASP A 383 -15.23 2.34 10.66
N PRO A 384 -14.93 1.04 10.49
CA PRO A 384 -15.81 -0.03 10.94
C PRO A 384 -15.90 -0.14 12.46
N MET A 385 -15.10 0.64 13.20
CA MET A 385 -15.13 0.73 14.66
C MET A 385 -15.91 1.95 15.15
N SER A 386 -16.32 2.85 14.25
CA SER A 386 -17.16 3.99 14.57
C SER A 386 -18.56 3.54 15.00
N THR A 387 -19.09 4.19 16.03
CA THR A 387 -20.49 4.02 16.46
C THR A 387 -21.44 4.97 15.75
N ASP A 388 -20.94 5.82 14.86
CA ASP A 388 -21.75 6.76 14.09
C ASP A 388 -22.55 5.99 13.03
N GLU A 389 -23.88 6.17 13.04
CA GLU A 389 -24.77 5.52 12.09
C GLU A 389 -24.72 6.17 10.70
N SER A 390 -24.21 7.40 10.59
CA SER A 390 -24.05 8.08 9.29
C SER A 390 -22.96 7.44 8.44
N ASN A 391 -21.76 7.20 9.03
CA ASN A 391 -20.58 6.55 8.41
C ASN A 391 -20.61 6.64 6.87
N ASP A 392 -20.63 7.87 6.36
CA ASP A 392 -20.51 8.13 4.94
C ASP A 392 -19.16 7.58 4.49
N ILE A 393 -19.19 6.76 3.44
CA ILE A 393 -17.99 6.03 3.00
C ILE A 393 -17.24 6.74 1.87
N ILE A 394 -17.80 7.86 1.40
CA ILE A 394 -17.28 8.72 0.35
C ILE A 394 -17.29 10.15 0.87
N GLY A 395 -16.18 10.87 0.72
CA GLY A 395 -16.07 12.29 1.06
C GLY A 395 -14.93 12.95 0.29
N ASP A 396 -15.07 14.23 0.00
CA ASP A 396 -14.03 15.10 -0.58
C ASP A 396 -12.97 15.50 0.46
N ASP A 397 -13.39 15.74 1.70
CA ASP A 397 -12.55 16.26 2.78
C ASP A 397 -12.11 15.21 3.81
N ILE A 398 -11.64 14.04 3.34
CA ILE A 398 -11.24 12.95 4.22
C ILE A 398 -9.85 12.37 3.92
N ILE A 399 -9.19 11.98 5.00
CA ILE A 399 -7.98 11.16 5.03
C ILE A 399 -8.42 9.73 5.38
N SER A 400 -8.26 8.81 4.43
CA SER A 400 -8.60 7.40 4.58
C SER A 400 -7.33 6.57 4.78
N ILE A 401 -7.28 5.87 5.91
CA ILE A 401 -6.11 5.08 6.33
C ILE A 401 -6.57 3.64 6.52
N MET A 402 -5.88 2.71 5.87
CA MET A 402 -6.17 1.28 5.98
C MET A 402 -4.89 0.52 6.28
N ILE A 403 -4.92 -0.35 7.28
CA ILE A 403 -3.83 -1.29 7.58
C ILE A 403 -4.38 -2.70 7.41
N PHE A 404 -3.66 -3.55 6.71
CA PHE A 404 -4.00 -4.97 6.60
C PHE A 404 -2.77 -5.85 6.78
N THR A 405 -3.01 -7.08 7.22
CA THR A 405 -1.99 -8.10 7.42
C THR A 405 -2.49 -9.45 6.94
N TYR A 406 -1.56 -10.29 6.48
CA TYR A 406 -1.82 -11.67 6.14
C TYR A 406 -0.58 -12.53 6.45
N GLU A 407 -0.81 -13.76 6.90
CA GLU A 407 0.20 -14.78 7.32
C GLU A 407 0.17 -16.17 6.48
#